data_AF-A0A2V3TQ38-F1
#
_entry.id   AF-A0A2V3TQ38-F1
#
_cell.length_a   1.000
_cell.length_b   1.000
_cell.length_c   1.000
_cell.angle_alpha   90.00
_cell.angle_beta   90.00
_cell.angle_gamma   90.00
#
_symmetry.space_group_name_H-M   'P 1'
#
loop_
_entity.id
_entity.type
_entity.pdbx_description
1 polymer ?
#
loop_
_entity_poly.entity_id
_entity_poly.type
_entity_poly.pdbx_seq_one_letter_code
_entity_poly.pdbx_strand_id
1 'polypeptide(L)'
;MKTPITTAAVTPSALVDEAVDEVRASFERLCLTAGLATLTGMMEEDAARLCGPRHGRSKDREGHRWGRARGKIGFHGGKVEVERPRVRARDGGEMTLPSWTAAVDEDLLGRWALNLMLMNVSTRTFGRAVRLPGGDIPAARGAGVTKSAVSRRFVALSAEKMKAWMRAALLAHQARAVGAGLDPARDAA
;
A
#
# COMPACT_ATOMS: atom_id res chain seq x y z
N MET A 1 -58.87 9.90 -21.77
CA MET A 1 -58.47 9.51 -20.39
C MET A 1 -56.95 9.42 -20.36
N LYS A 2 -56.26 10.25 -19.56
CA LYS A 2 -54.80 10.17 -19.36
C LYS A 2 -54.55 9.35 -18.11
N THR A 3 -53.84 8.23 -18.23
CA THR A 3 -53.39 7.42 -17.11
C THR A 3 -52.25 8.15 -16.39
N PRO A 4 -52.32 8.38 -15.07
CA PRO A 4 -51.20 8.92 -14.33
C PRO A 4 -50.14 7.83 -14.15
N ILE A 5 -48.91 8.10 -14.60
CA ILE A 5 -47.74 7.29 -14.25
C ILE A 5 -47.31 7.76 -12.86
N THR A 6 -47.78 7.07 -11.83
CA THR A 6 -47.27 7.24 -10.47
C THR A 6 -45.92 6.56 -10.39
N THR A 7 -44.84 7.32 -10.56
CA THR A 7 -43.50 6.89 -10.15
C THR A 7 -43.52 6.77 -8.63
N ALA A 8 -43.55 5.53 -8.12
CA ALA A 8 -43.42 5.27 -6.69
C ALA A 8 -42.10 5.89 -6.20
N ALA A 9 -42.20 6.81 -5.25
CA ALA A 9 -41.04 7.43 -4.63
C ALA A 9 -40.24 6.35 -3.89
N VAL A 10 -39.02 6.08 -4.34
CA VAL A 10 -38.10 5.20 -3.63
C VAL A 10 -37.83 5.83 -2.26
N THR A 11 -38.18 5.13 -1.19
CA THR A 11 -38.00 5.64 0.17
C THR A 11 -36.54 5.54 0.61
N PRO A 12 -36.03 6.50 1.41
CA PRO A 12 -34.65 6.47 1.90
C PRO A 12 -34.27 5.17 2.63
N SER A 13 -35.23 4.52 3.30
CA SER A 13 -35.01 3.22 3.98
C SER A 13 -34.71 2.09 3.01
N ALA A 14 -35.44 2.00 1.89
CA ALA A 14 -35.21 0.97 0.88
C ALA A 14 -33.83 1.11 0.22
N LEU A 15 -33.35 2.35 0.03
CA LEU A 15 -32.00 2.63 -0.48
C LEU A 15 -30.90 2.25 0.52
N VAL A 16 -31.16 2.37 1.83
CA VAL A 16 -30.22 1.97 2.88
C VAL A 16 -30.14 0.44 2.99
N ASP A 17 -31.28 -0.26 2.89
CA ASP A 17 -31.31 -1.73 2.91
C ASP A 17 -30.61 -2.33 1.68
N GLU A 18 -30.82 -1.76 0.49
CA GLU A 18 -30.17 -2.18 -0.75
C GLU A 18 -28.64 -1.93 -0.71
N ALA A 19 -28.22 -0.80 -0.14
CA ALA A 19 -26.79 -0.52 0.10
C ALA A 19 -26.17 -1.46 1.16
N VAL A 20 -26.92 -1.83 2.19
CA VAL A 20 -26.49 -2.82 3.20
C VAL A 20 -26.39 -4.21 2.59
N ASP A 21 -27.30 -4.58 1.69
CA ASP A 21 -27.25 -5.85 0.97
C ASP A 21 -26.11 -5.90 -0.06
N GLU A 22 -25.75 -4.78 -0.68
CA GLU A 22 -24.57 -4.67 -1.54
C GLU A 22 -23.26 -4.74 -0.73
N VAL A 23 -23.25 -4.18 0.48
CA VAL A 23 -22.16 -4.36 1.47
C VAL A 23 -22.06 -5.82 1.93
N ARG A 24 -23.19 -6.49 2.17
CA ARG A 24 -23.23 -7.94 2.45
C ARG A 24 -22.76 -8.76 1.25
N ALA A 25 -23.03 -8.29 0.03
CA ALA A 25 -22.62 -8.96 -1.21
C ALA A 25 -21.11 -8.94 -1.44
N SER A 26 -20.36 -7.97 -0.86
CA SER A 26 -18.91 -8.12 -0.66
C SER A 26 -18.31 -7.08 0.28
N PHE A 27 -18.06 -7.52 1.52
CA PHE A 27 -17.33 -6.75 2.50
C PHE A 27 -15.92 -6.37 2.03
N GLU A 28 -15.22 -7.26 1.33
CA GLU A 28 -13.88 -6.98 0.81
C GLU A 28 -13.88 -5.84 -0.23
N ARG A 29 -14.86 -5.80 -1.14
CA ARG A 29 -15.00 -4.70 -2.11
C ARG A 29 -15.35 -3.39 -1.42
N LEU A 30 -16.20 -3.40 -0.39
CA LEU A 30 -16.47 -2.22 0.42
C LEU A 30 -15.18 -1.70 1.05
N CYS A 31 -14.44 -2.55 1.77
CA CYS A 31 -13.20 -2.15 2.45
C CYS A 31 -12.15 -1.62 1.46
N LEU A 32 -12.01 -2.27 0.30
CA LEU A 32 -11.13 -1.78 -0.76
C LEU A 32 -11.57 -0.39 -1.24
N THR A 33 -12.85 -0.22 -1.57
CA THR A 33 -13.37 1.04 -2.13
C THR A 33 -13.25 2.19 -1.13
N ALA A 34 -13.69 1.98 0.11
CA ALA A 34 -13.58 2.96 1.18
C ALA A 34 -12.10 3.31 1.45
N GLY A 35 -11.23 2.30 1.56
CA GLY A 35 -9.79 2.52 1.77
C GLY A 35 -9.13 3.30 0.64
N LEU A 36 -9.47 3.01 -0.62
CA LEU A 36 -8.97 3.76 -1.78
C LEU A 36 -9.47 5.20 -1.81
N ALA A 37 -10.74 5.44 -1.44
CA ALA A 37 -11.30 6.79 -1.32
C ALA A 37 -10.56 7.59 -0.24
N THR A 38 -10.35 7.00 0.94
CA THR A 38 -9.59 7.61 2.03
C THR A 38 -8.16 7.93 1.61
N LEU A 39 -7.45 6.98 1.00
CA LEU A 39 -6.08 7.19 0.51
C LEU A 39 -6.02 8.30 -0.55
N THR A 40 -7.01 8.37 -1.44
CA THR A 40 -7.12 9.44 -2.44
C THR A 40 -7.30 10.80 -1.78
N GLY A 41 -8.12 10.89 -0.74
CA GLY A 41 -8.28 12.10 0.06
C GLY A 41 -6.95 12.54 0.71
N MET A 42 -6.24 11.62 1.36
CA MET A 42 -4.93 11.89 1.97
C MET A 42 -3.90 12.41 0.96
N MET A 43 -3.89 11.85 -0.26
CA MET A 43 -3.01 12.31 -1.35
C MET A 43 -3.41 13.71 -1.87
N GLU A 44 -4.69 14.05 -1.89
CA GLU A 44 -5.13 15.40 -2.26
C GLU A 44 -4.76 16.44 -1.21
N GLU A 45 -4.80 16.07 0.07
CA GLU A 45 -4.32 16.90 1.18
C GLU A 45 -2.80 17.10 1.11
N ASP A 46 -2.02 16.05 0.84
CA ASP A 46 -0.58 16.16 0.56
C ASP A 46 -0.33 17.14 -0.57
N ALA A 47 -1.05 17.00 -1.68
CA ALA A 47 -0.92 17.89 -2.83
C ALA A 47 -1.34 19.33 -2.49
N ALA A 48 -2.33 19.53 -1.63
CA ALA A 48 -2.74 20.85 -1.16
C ALA A 48 -1.72 21.49 -0.23
N ARG A 49 -1.02 20.71 0.61
CA ARG A 49 0.11 21.19 1.42
C ARG A 49 1.24 21.72 0.53
N LEU A 50 1.58 20.99 -0.54
CA LEU A 50 2.68 21.36 -1.44
C LEU A 50 2.32 22.51 -2.41
N CYS A 51 1.09 22.52 -2.93
CA CYS A 51 0.68 23.45 -4.00
C CYS A 51 -0.18 24.63 -3.52
N GLY A 52 -0.73 24.54 -2.31
CA GLY A 52 -1.86 25.35 -1.86
C GLY A 52 -3.22 24.81 -2.32
N PRO A 53 -4.32 25.51 -1.95
CA PRO A 53 -5.69 25.14 -2.32
C PRO A 53 -5.87 24.98 -3.82
N ARG A 54 -6.80 24.09 -4.22
CA ARG A 54 -7.12 23.89 -5.63
C ARG A 54 -7.66 25.19 -6.23
N HIS A 55 -7.12 25.60 -7.37
CA HIS A 55 -7.43 26.88 -8.05
C HIS A 55 -7.09 28.15 -7.24
N GLY A 56 -6.45 28.03 -6.07
CA GLY A 56 -6.00 29.15 -5.26
C GLY A 56 -4.66 29.71 -5.72
N ARG A 57 -4.45 31.01 -5.51
CA ARG A 57 -3.13 31.63 -5.64
C ARG A 57 -2.42 31.56 -4.30
N SER A 58 -1.36 30.75 -4.21
CA SER A 58 -0.44 30.72 -3.06
C SER A 58 0.94 31.20 -3.50
N LYS A 59 1.52 32.14 -2.77
CA LYS A 59 2.88 32.64 -3.01
C LYS A 59 3.94 31.68 -2.46
N ASP A 60 3.62 30.98 -1.37
CA ASP A 60 4.54 30.09 -0.63
C ASP A 60 4.49 28.62 -1.09
N ARG A 61 3.80 28.33 -2.20
CA ARG A 61 3.73 26.96 -2.75
C ARG A 61 5.11 26.46 -3.20
N GLU A 62 5.47 25.27 -2.76
CA GLU A 62 6.72 24.58 -3.14
C GLU A 62 6.61 23.96 -4.55
N GLY A 63 5.39 23.59 -4.96
CA GLY A 63 5.13 22.98 -6.26
C GLY A 63 3.84 23.45 -6.92
N HIS A 64 3.56 22.87 -8.08
CA HIS A 64 2.31 23.05 -8.82
C HIS A 64 1.72 21.70 -9.24
N ARG A 65 0.39 21.65 -9.34
CA ARG A 65 -0.34 20.46 -9.77
C ARG A 65 -0.06 20.19 -11.26
N TRP A 66 0.29 18.96 -11.58
CA TRP A 66 0.68 18.52 -12.93
C TRP A 66 -0.21 17.36 -13.43
N GLY A 67 -1.50 17.43 -13.11
CA GLY A 67 -2.48 16.40 -13.44
C GLY A 67 -2.43 15.19 -12.49
N ARG A 68 -2.71 14.00 -13.03
CA ARG A 68 -2.80 12.74 -12.27
C ARG A 68 -1.95 11.64 -12.95
N ALA A 69 -1.57 10.63 -12.18
CA ALA A 69 -0.89 9.43 -12.65
C ALA A 69 -1.59 8.20 -12.10
N ARG A 70 -1.60 7.11 -12.88
CA ARG A 70 -2.01 5.79 -12.37
C ARG A 70 -0.80 5.11 -11.73
N GLY A 71 -0.98 4.68 -10.49
CA GLY A 71 -0.02 3.89 -9.75
C GLY A 71 -0.65 2.58 -9.27
N LYS A 72 0.18 1.65 -8.80
CA LYS A 72 -0.29 0.38 -8.26
C LYS A 72 0.23 0.16 -6.84
N ILE A 73 -0.67 -0.06 -5.90
CA ILE A 73 -0.34 -0.38 -4.50
C ILE A 73 -0.66 -1.86 -4.21
N GLY A 74 0.01 -2.43 -3.22
CA GLY A 74 -0.29 -3.79 -2.77
C GLY A 74 -1.61 -3.82 -1.99
N PHE A 75 -2.49 -4.76 -2.31
CA PHE A 75 -3.72 -5.01 -1.55
C PHE A 75 -4.15 -6.48 -1.68
N HIS A 76 -4.47 -7.11 -0.55
CA HIS A 76 -4.99 -8.47 -0.40
C HIS A 76 -4.55 -9.44 -1.52
N GLY A 77 -3.30 -9.88 -1.43
CA GLY A 77 -2.78 -10.87 -2.37
C GLY A 77 -2.65 -10.42 -3.82
N GLY A 78 -2.71 -9.12 -4.11
CA GLY A 78 -2.43 -8.59 -5.44
C GLY A 78 -2.07 -7.11 -5.43
N LYS A 79 -2.13 -6.48 -6.60
CA LYS A 79 -2.02 -5.04 -6.75
C LYS A 79 -3.34 -4.45 -7.17
N VAL A 80 -3.65 -3.26 -6.66
CA VAL A 80 -4.80 -2.45 -7.07
C VAL A 80 -4.30 -1.16 -7.71
N GLU A 81 -4.96 -0.74 -8.77
CA GLU A 81 -4.64 0.51 -9.47
C GLU A 81 -5.33 1.68 -8.77
N VAL A 82 -4.58 2.76 -8.57
CA VAL A 82 -5.03 3.98 -7.90
C VAL A 82 -4.59 5.17 -8.72
N GLU A 83 -5.49 6.14 -8.92
CA GLU A 83 -5.15 7.40 -9.55
C GLU A 83 -4.67 8.39 -8.48
N ARG A 84 -3.41 8.80 -8.58
CA ARG A 84 -2.80 9.75 -7.64
C ARG A 84 -2.60 11.12 -8.28
N PRO A 85 -2.75 12.22 -7.51
CA PRO A 85 -2.30 13.54 -7.94
C PRO A 85 -0.81 13.55 -8.26
N ARG A 86 -0.42 14.36 -9.24
CA ARG A 86 0.99 14.66 -9.52
C ARG A 86 1.28 16.09 -9.14
N VAL A 87 2.37 16.28 -8.42
CA VAL A 87 2.90 17.59 -8.06
C VAL A 87 4.29 17.71 -8.65
N ARG A 88 4.60 18.87 -9.22
CA ARG A 88 5.91 19.17 -9.78
C ARG A 88 6.52 20.34 -9.02
N ALA A 89 7.78 20.22 -8.61
CA ALA A 89 8.47 21.32 -7.94
C ALA A 89 8.71 22.48 -8.93
N ARG A 90 9.01 23.67 -8.40
CA ARG A 90 9.24 24.88 -9.23
C ARG A 90 10.50 24.79 -10.08
N ASP A 91 11.55 24.21 -9.52
CA ASP A 91 12.85 23.93 -10.16
C ASP A 91 12.79 22.73 -11.11
N GLY A 92 11.73 21.92 -11.00
CA GLY A 92 11.46 20.79 -11.88
C GLY A 92 11.37 19.47 -11.11
N GLY A 93 11.07 18.38 -11.82
CA GLY A 93 10.92 17.07 -11.18
C GLY A 93 9.59 16.85 -10.46
N GLU A 94 9.18 15.59 -10.39
CA GLU A 94 7.95 15.19 -9.71
C GLU A 94 8.20 15.04 -8.21
N MET A 95 7.38 15.70 -7.41
CA MET A 95 7.38 15.58 -5.95
C MET A 95 6.54 14.36 -5.54
N THR A 96 7.06 13.60 -4.59
CA THR A 96 6.34 12.47 -4.00
C THR A 96 5.33 12.97 -2.98
N LEU A 97 4.23 12.23 -2.83
CA LEU A 97 3.22 12.50 -1.80
C LEU A 97 3.50 11.56 -0.62
N PRO A 98 3.64 12.07 0.62
CA PRO A 98 3.89 11.25 1.80
C PRO A 98 2.94 10.04 1.95
N SER A 99 1.63 10.25 1.76
CA SER A 99 0.62 9.18 1.83
C SER A 99 0.80 8.12 0.73
N TRP A 100 1.22 8.53 -0.48
CA TRP A 100 1.55 7.62 -1.57
C TRP A 100 2.78 6.77 -1.24
N THR A 101 3.85 7.41 -0.76
CA THR A 101 5.08 6.73 -0.37
C THR A 101 4.81 5.71 0.73
N ALA A 102 4.08 6.11 1.78
CA ALA A 102 3.68 5.21 2.86
C ALA A 102 2.89 3.99 2.37
N ALA A 103 1.93 4.18 1.46
CA ALA A 103 1.14 3.09 0.90
C ALA A 103 1.97 2.11 0.03
N VAL A 104 3.02 2.60 -0.64
CA VAL A 104 3.92 1.75 -1.45
C VAL A 104 4.92 1.01 -0.57
N ASP A 105 5.52 1.70 0.40
CA ASP A 105 6.58 1.18 1.27
C ASP A 105 6.11 0.07 2.21
N GLU A 106 4.80 0.01 2.48
CA GLU A 106 4.17 -1.07 3.23
C GLU A 106 4.45 -2.47 2.59
N ASP A 107 4.73 -2.55 1.28
CA ASP A 107 5.15 -3.76 0.54
C ASP A 107 4.46 -5.07 0.99
N LEU A 108 3.12 -5.04 1.10
CA LEU A 108 2.32 -6.19 1.55
C LEU A 108 2.63 -7.47 0.77
N LEU A 109 2.85 -7.36 -0.54
CA LEU A 109 3.15 -8.52 -1.39
C LEU A 109 4.52 -9.13 -1.10
N GLY A 110 5.53 -8.32 -0.78
CA GLY A 110 6.82 -8.83 -0.34
C GLY A 110 6.70 -9.60 0.98
N ARG A 111 5.99 -9.04 1.95
CA ARG A 111 5.73 -9.68 3.25
C ARG A 111 4.95 -10.98 3.11
N TRP A 112 3.90 -11.01 2.29
CA TRP A 112 3.17 -12.24 1.96
C TRP A 112 4.05 -13.28 1.29
N ALA A 113 4.88 -12.87 0.31
CA ALA A 113 5.80 -13.78 -0.36
C ALA A 113 6.78 -14.41 0.64
N LEU A 114 7.40 -13.60 1.50
CA LEU A 114 8.29 -14.10 2.54
C LEU A 114 7.59 -15.09 3.49
N ASN A 115 6.45 -14.70 4.06
CA ASN A 115 5.72 -15.53 5.01
C ASN A 115 5.34 -16.90 4.41
N LEU A 116 4.79 -16.90 3.20
CA LEU A 116 4.34 -18.14 2.56
C LEU A 116 5.50 -19.04 2.10
N MET A 117 6.62 -18.46 1.66
CA MET A 117 7.79 -19.28 1.32
C MET A 117 8.38 -19.94 2.58
N LEU A 118 8.37 -19.26 3.72
CA LEU A 118 8.78 -19.83 5.01
C LEU A 118 7.85 -20.97 5.47
N MET A 119 6.57 -20.93 5.07
CA MET A 119 5.60 -22.01 5.27
C MET A 119 5.64 -23.09 4.18
N ASN A 120 6.69 -23.12 3.34
CA ASN A 120 6.87 -24.09 2.25
C ASN A 120 5.75 -24.08 1.19
N VAL A 121 5.05 -22.96 1.02
CA VAL A 121 4.08 -22.80 -0.07
C VAL A 121 4.84 -22.55 -1.38
N SER A 122 4.47 -23.26 -2.45
CA SER A 122 5.10 -23.05 -3.76
C SER A 122 4.80 -21.66 -4.34
N THR A 123 5.80 -21.04 -4.95
CA THR A 123 5.61 -19.79 -5.73
C THR A 123 4.58 -19.92 -6.85
N ARG A 124 4.32 -21.15 -7.34
CA ARG A 124 3.30 -21.41 -8.37
C ARG A 124 1.89 -21.39 -7.82
N THR A 125 1.70 -21.71 -6.53
CA THR A 125 0.40 -21.73 -5.86
C THR A 125 0.14 -20.46 -5.05
N PHE A 126 1.12 -19.55 -4.95
CA PHE A 126 1.01 -18.28 -4.22
C PHE A 126 -0.29 -17.54 -4.53
N GLY A 127 -0.62 -17.32 -5.82
CA GLY A 127 -1.84 -16.59 -6.20
C GLY A 127 -3.12 -17.21 -5.64
N ARG A 128 -3.20 -18.55 -5.57
CA ARG A 128 -4.32 -19.28 -4.95
C ARG A 128 -4.29 -19.24 -3.42
N ALA A 129 -3.11 -19.11 -2.82
CA ALA A 129 -2.94 -19.02 -1.38
C ALA A 129 -3.34 -17.65 -0.82
N VAL A 130 -3.16 -16.57 -1.60
CA VAL A 130 -3.48 -15.21 -1.17
C VAL A 130 -4.80 -14.67 -1.74
N ARG A 131 -5.40 -15.38 -2.70
CA ARG A 131 -6.73 -15.06 -3.25
C ARG A 131 -7.54 -16.33 -3.44
N LEU A 132 -8.65 -16.39 -2.72
CA LEU A 132 -9.57 -17.51 -2.78
C LEU A 132 -10.23 -17.60 -4.17
N PRO A 133 -10.38 -18.81 -4.74
CA PRO A 133 -11.27 -19.03 -5.87
C PRO A 133 -12.70 -18.59 -5.50
N GLY A 134 -13.31 -17.70 -6.30
CA GLY A 134 -14.61 -17.11 -5.99
C GLY A 134 -14.56 -15.85 -5.10
N GLY A 135 -13.37 -15.41 -4.70
CA GLY A 135 -13.20 -14.13 -4.02
C GLY A 135 -13.61 -12.95 -4.90
N ASP A 136 -14.14 -11.93 -4.25
CA ASP A 136 -14.84 -10.81 -4.86
C ASP A 136 -13.95 -9.77 -5.54
N ILE A 137 -12.63 -9.87 -5.35
CA ILE A 137 -11.63 -8.98 -5.92
C ILE A 137 -10.83 -9.75 -6.98
N PRO A 138 -11.12 -9.54 -8.29
CA PRO A 138 -10.44 -10.23 -9.37
C PRO A 138 -8.94 -9.94 -9.39
N ALA A 139 -8.12 -10.96 -9.65
CA ALA A 139 -6.70 -10.78 -9.93
C ALA A 139 -6.52 -10.25 -11.36
N ALA A 140 -6.56 -8.93 -11.53
CA ALA A 140 -6.33 -8.31 -12.82
C ALA A 140 -4.93 -8.66 -13.37
N ARG A 141 -4.77 -8.60 -14.70
CA ARG A 141 -3.47 -8.81 -15.34
C ARG A 141 -2.45 -7.84 -14.74
N GLY A 142 -1.32 -8.38 -14.26
CA GLY A 142 -0.29 -7.58 -13.59
C GLY A 142 -0.52 -7.37 -12.09
N ALA A 143 -1.41 -8.15 -11.44
CA ALA A 143 -1.57 -8.18 -9.98
C ALA A 143 -0.30 -8.60 -9.21
N GLY A 144 0.75 -9.06 -9.90
CA GLY A 144 2.04 -9.37 -9.29
C GLY A 144 2.12 -10.72 -8.57
N VAL A 145 1.16 -11.61 -8.83
CA VAL A 145 1.04 -12.93 -8.18
C VAL A 145 1.68 -14.09 -8.95
N THR A 146 2.37 -13.79 -10.05
CA THR A 146 3.00 -14.82 -10.89
C THR A 146 4.23 -15.42 -10.19
N LYS A 147 4.55 -16.68 -10.51
CA LYS A 147 5.73 -17.40 -9.98
C LYS A 147 6.98 -16.53 -9.92
N SER A 148 7.33 -15.89 -11.04
CA SER A 148 8.54 -15.08 -11.16
C SER A 148 8.47 -13.76 -10.37
N ALA A 149 7.29 -13.12 -10.30
CA ALA A 149 7.11 -11.92 -9.49
C ALA A 149 7.26 -12.23 -7.99
N VAL A 150 6.65 -13.32 -7.54
CA VAL A 150 6.72 -13.79 -6.14
C VAL A 150 8.15 -14.20 -5.78
N SER A 151 8.82 -14.96 -6.65
CA SER A 151 10.21 -15.37 -6.45
C SER A 151 11.15 -14.16 -6.31
N ARG A 152 11.04 -13.15 -7.17
CA ARG A 152 11.87 -11.93 -7.06
C ARG A 152 11.62 -11.18 -5.76
N ARG A 153 10.37 -11.06 -5.32
CA ARG A 153 10.01 -10.42 -4.05
C ARG A 153 10.57 -11.15 -2.85
N PHE A 154 10.42 -12.47 -2.83
CA PHE A 154 10.99 -13.31 -1.78
C PHE A 154 12.51 -13.16 -1.71
N VAL A 155 13.21 -13.24 -2.85
CA VAL A 155 14.67 -13.08 -2.88
C VAL A 155 15.08 -11.70 -2.38
N ALA A 156 14.46 -10.63 -2.87
CA ALA A 156 14.79 -9.27 -2.46
C ALA A 156 14.56 -9.05 -0.96
N LEU A 157 13.39 -9.42 -0.44
CA LEU A 157 13.07 -9.20 0.98
C LEU A 157 13.85 -10.13 1.91
N SER A 158 14.08 -11.39 1.53
CA SER A 158 14.89 -12.32 2.35
C SER A 158 16.36 -11.89 2.39
N ALA A 159 16.93 -11.41 1.28
CA ALA A 159 18.29 -10.86 1.25
C ALA A 159 18.43 -9.64 2.18
N GLU A 160 17.48 -8.70 2.14
CA GLU A 160 17.49 -7.54 3.03
C GLU A 160 17.39 -7.94 4.51
N LYS A 161 16.48 -8.85 4.85
CA LYS A 161 16.33 -9.37 6.23
C LYS A 161 17.59 -10.10 6.69
N MET A 162 18.18 -10.94 5.85
CA MET A 162 19.41 -11.66 6.17
C MET A 162 20.57 -10.70 6.39
N LYS A 163 20.72 -9.68 5.53
CA LYS A 163 21.74 -8.63 5.67
C LYS A 163 21.55 -7.84 6.97
N ALA A 164 20.31 -7.49 7.32
CA ALA A 164 20.01 -6.84 8.60
C ALA A 164 20.38 -7.72 9.80
N TRP A 165 20.04 -9.00 9.76
CA TRP A 165 20.36 -9.96 10.81
C TRP A 165 21.88 -10.16 10.98
N MET A 166 22.63 -10.34 9.90
CA MET A 166 24.10 -10.45 9.94
C MET A 166 24.75 -9.20 10.52
N ARG A 167 24.27 -8.00 10.16
CA ARG A 167 24.77 -6.74 10.73
C ARG A 167 24.51 -6.66 12.23
N ALA A 168 23.32 -7.01 12.69
CA ALA A 168 22.99 -7.03 14.10
C ALA A 168 23.87 -8.02 14.89
N ALA A 169 24.10 -9.22 14.33
CA ALA A 169 24.98 -10.22 14.94
C ALA A 169 26.44 -9.73 15.06
N LEU A 170 26.96 -9.07 14.03
CA LEU A 170 28.30 -8.48 14.05
C LEU A 170 28.43 -7.37 15.11
N LEU A 171 27.45 -6.46 15.18
CA LEU A 171 27.44 -5.38 16.18
C LEU A 171 27.39 -5.95 17.60
N ALA A 172 26.57 -6.98 17.83
CA ALA A 172 26.51 -7.64 19.13
C ALA A 172 27.85 -8.31 19.51
N HIS A 173 28.55 -8.92 18.55
CA HIS A 173 29.87 -9.48 18.78
C HIS A 173 30.91 -8.39 19.10
N GLN A 174 30.92 -7.30 18.34
CA GLN A 174 31.83 -6.17 18.55
C GLN A 174 31.62 -5.51 19.93
N ALA A 175 30.36 -5.31 20.34
CA ALA A 175 30.04 -4.76 21.66
C ALA A 175 30.56 -5.66 22.80
N ARG A 176 30.46 -6.99 22.66
CA ARG A 176 31.03 -7.95 23.63
C ARG A 176 32.55 -7.91 23.68
N ALA A 177 33.21 -7.80 22.52
CA ALA A 177 34.66 -7.71 22.45
C ALA A 177 35.20 -6.42 23.11
N VAL A 178 34.51 -5.28 22.93
CA VAL A 178 34.86 -4.02 23.59
C VAL A 178 34.64 -4.10 25.11
N GLY A 179 33.53 -4.70 25.57
CA GLY A 179 33.28 -4.90 26.99
C GLY A 179 34.29 -5.84 27.68
N ALA A 180 34.83 -6.82 26.96
CA ALA A 180 35.90 -7.69 27.46
C ALA A 180 37.30 -7.03 27.47
N GLY A 181 37.47 -5.90 26.77
CA GLY A 181 38.71 -5.11 26.76
C GLY A 181 38.80 -4.07 27.87
N LEU A 182 37.71 -3.78 28.58
CA LEU A 182 37.64 -2.90 29.75
C LEU A 182 37.61 -3.76 31.03
N ASP A 183 38.65 -4.55 31.25
CA ASP A 183 38.88 -5.16 32.57
C ASP A 183 39.75 -4.19 33.40
N PRO A 184 39.17 -3.43 34.35
CA PRO A 184 39.92 -2.47 35.15
C PRO A 184 41.01 -3.12 36.02
N ALA A 185 41.00 -4.46 36.15
CA ALA A 185 42.05 -5.20 36.86
C ALA A 185 43.30 -5.47 36.02
N ARG A 186 43.25 -5.28 34.68
CA ARG A 186 44.36 -5.62 33.77
C ARG A 186 45.30 -4.44 33.46
N ASP A 187 44.81 -3.21 33.62
CA ASP A 187 45.57 -1.97 33.33
C ASP A 187 46.14 -1.30 34.60
N ALA A 188 46.08 -1.98 35.75
CA ALA A 188 46.57 -1.47 37.04
C ALA A 188 47.88 -2.13 37.53
N ALA A 189 48.69 -2.70 36.63
CA ALA A 189 49.97 -3.34 36.93
C ALA A 189 51.15 -2.63 36.26
#